data_AF-F3B3V3-F1
#
_entry.id   AF-F3B3V3-F1
#
_cell.length_a   1.000
_cell.length_b   1.000
_cell.length_c   1.000
_cell.angle_alpha   90.00
_cell.angle_beta   90.00
_cell.angle_gamma   90.00
#
_symmetry.space_group_name_H-M   'P 1'
#
loop_
_entity.id
_entity.type
_entity.pdbx_description
1 polymer ?
#
loop_
_entity_poly.entity_id
_entity_poly.type
_entity_poly.pdbx_seq_one_letter_code
_entity_poly.pdbx_strand_id
1 'polypeptide(L)'
;MSELLDSGFDIYIREDNSSYKYEELLTDDSFIKYEKGQNITIEKGYRRNGESMENMPYLLVKDGTVIAGMDFYGSMKEDMDIEDSKVIHICMDENCVASSKEKFIDIKFESMNLLDKLELEAVKEVFGKKLWLIPSGYNDDTTDFVYGIAWRTNSDSLFWNEYYCYIRFDENKKMREFTLSTSIARDKK
;
A
#
# COMPACT_ATOMS: atom_id res chain seq x y z
N MET A 1 -11.45 -1.15 -7.72
CA MET A 1 -11.82 -0.19 -6.67
C MET A 1 -13.11 -0.58 -5.95
N SER A 2 -14.17 -0.96 -6.68
CA SER A 2 -15.51 -1.24 -6.10
C SER A 2 -15.53 -2.29 -4.97
N GLU A 3 -14.66 -3.32 -5.03
CA GLU A 3 -14.53 -4.31 -3.96
C GLU A 3 -14.13 -3.70 -2.60
N LEU A 4 -13.33 -2.62 -2.59
CA LEU A 4 -12.93 -1.93 -1.36
C LEU A 4 -14.13 -1.20 -0.74
N LEU A 5 -14.90 -0.49 -1.58
CA LEU A 5 -16.12 0.22 -1.15
C LEU A 5 -17.15 -0.77 -0.61
N ASP A 6 -17.36 -1.89 -1.30
CA ASP A 6 -18.31 -2.94 -0.89
C ASP A 6 -17.86 -3.65 0.41
N SER A 7 -16.54 -3.64 0.70
CA SER A 7 -15.97 -4.12 1.98
C SER A 7 -16.07 -3.09 3.11
N GLY A 8 -16.71 -1.95 2.85
CA GLY A 8 -16.94 -0.87 3.81
C GLY A 8 -15.72 0.00 4.09
N PHE A 9 -14.76 0.06 3.16
CA PHE A 9 -13.73 1.09 3.17
C PHE A 9 -14.22 2.34 2.46
N ASP A 10 -13.78 3.48 2.95
CA ASP A 10 -13.91 4.75 2.27
C ASP A 10 -12.62 5.05 1.51
N ILE A 11 -12.74 5.80 0.42
CA ILE A 11 -11.60 6.30 -0.33
C ILE A 11 -11.68 7.82 -0.34
N TYR A 12 -10.54 8.46 -0.12
CA TYR A 12 -10.43 9.90 -0.21
C TYR A 12 -9.44 10.29 -1.29
N ILE A 13 -9.70 11.41 -1.96
CA ILE A 13 -8.95 11.92 -3.11
C ILE A 13 -8.28 13.22 -2.71
N ARG A 14 -7.00 13.35 -3.02
CA ARG A 14 -6.24 14.57 -2.75
C ARG A 14 -6.72 15.73 -3.62
N GLU A 15 -6.97 16.87 -3.00
CA GLU A 15 -7.31 18.14 -3.69
C GLU A 15 -6.17 19.16 -3.66
N ASP A 16 -5.42 19.22 -2.56
CA ASP A 16 -4.30 20.17 -2.38
C ASP A 16 -2.99 19.43 -2.05
N ASN A 17 -1.86 20.03 -2.43
CA ASN A 17 -0.52 19.62 -2.02
C ASN A 17 -0.12 20.28 -0.70
N SER A 18 -1.04 20.26 0.28
CA SER A 18 -0.76 20.71 1.63
C SER A 18 0.31 19.83 2.29
N SER A 19 0.95 20.36 3.34
CA SER A 19 1.97 19.62 4.08
C SER A 19 1.35 18.42 4.80
N TYR A 20 1.94 17.25 4.65
CA TYR A 20 1.47 16.03 5.31
C TYR A 20 1.47 16.15 6.83
N LYS A 21 0.27 16.07 7.42
CA LYS A 21 0.05 15.88 8.86
C LYS A 21 -1.10 14.91 9.03
N TYR A 22 -0.80 13.73 9.57
CA TYR A 22 -1.74 12.61 9.60
C TYR A 22 -3.09 12.98 10.25
N GLU A 23 -3.06 13.73 11.34
CA GLU A 23 -4.25 14.12 12.10
C GLU A 23 -5.15 15.10 11.36
N GLU A 24 -4.61 15.85 10.39
CA GLU A 24 -5.32 16.87 9.63
C GLU A 24 -5.93 16.30 8.33
N LEU A 25 -5.44 15.14 7.84
CA LEU A 25 -5.76 14.57 6.52
C LEU A 25 -7.26 14.47 6.18
N LEU A 26 -8.12 14.24 7.17
CA LEU A 26 -9.57 14.08 6.97
C LEU A 26 -10.38 15.32 7.41
N THR A 27 -9.71 16.40 7.84
CA THR A 27 -10.34 17.55 8.51
C THR A 27 -10.01 18.90 7.90
N ASP A 28 -8.92 19.01 7.14
CA ASP A 28 -8.43 20.27 6.57
C ASP A 28 -8.81 20.47 5.09
N ASP A 29 -9.74 19.66 4.58
CA ASP A 29 -10.18 19.60 3.19
C ASP A 29 -9.07 19.25 2.18
N SER A 30 -7.88 18.82 2.62
CA SER A 30 -6.80 18.35 1.74
C SER A 30 -7.16 17.07 0.98
N PHE A 31 -8.07 16.29 1.55
CA PHE A 31 -8.63 15.09 0.96
C PHE A 31 -10.15 15.10 1.04
N ILE A 32 -10.81 14.90 -0.09
CA ILE A 32 -12.26 14.82 -0.18
C ILE A 32 -12.68 13.35 -0.31
N LYS A 33 -13.69 12.95 0.46
CA LYS A 33 -14.27 11.61 0.38
C LYS A 33 -14.86 11.38 -1.01
N TYR A 34 -14.48 10.28 -1.64
CA TYR A 34 -15.05 9.81 -2.89
C TYR A 34 -16.47 9.29 -2.65
N GLU A 35 -17.41 9.76 -3.46
CA GLU A 35 -18.79 9.26 -3.48
C GLU A 35 -19.01 8.36 -4.71
N LYS A 36 -19.69 7.23 -4.52
CA LYS A 36 -19.92 6.23 -5.58
C LYS A 36 -20.62 6.87 -6.79
N GLY A 37 -20.10 6.62 -7.99
CA GLY A 37 -20.57 7.23 -9.23
C GLY A 37 -20.08 8.66 -9.49
N GLN A 38 -19.22 9.21 -8.62
CA GLN A 38 -18.48 10.43 -8.93
C GLN A 38 -17.51 10.15 -10.09
N ASN A 39 -17.55 11.00 -11.11
CA ASN A 39 -16.73 10.84 -12.32
C ASN A 39 -15.28 11.23 -12.04
N ILE A 40 -14.46 10.25 -11.68
CA ILE A 40 -13.03 10.42 -11.44
C ILE A 40 -12.28 9.58 -12.45
N THR A 41 -11.45 10.24 -13.23
CA THR A 41 -10.68 9.62 -14.31
C THR A 41 -9.25 9.35 -13.88
N ILE A 42 -8.83 8.10 -14.01
CA ILE A 42 -7.43 7.69 -13.93
C ILE A 42 -6.82 7.81 -15.33
N GLU A 43 -5.81 8.67 -15.47
CA GLU A 43 -5.13 8.88 -16.74
C GLU A 43 -4.47 7.59 -17.26
N LYS A 44 -4.47 7.44 -18.58
CA LYS A 44 -3.76 6.36 -19.26
C LYS A 44 -2.26 6.37 -19.02
N GLY A 45 -1.69 5.19 -19.17
CA GLY A 45 -0.27 4.92 -18.99
C GLY A 45 0.05 4.47 -17.58
N TYR A 46 1.22 3.86 -17.42
CA TYR A 46 1.70 3.44 -16.12
C TYR A 46 2.50 4.57 -15.47
N ARG A 47 2.01 5.07 -14.34
CA ARG A 47 2.70 6.02 -13.46
C ARG A 47 2.61 5.46 -12.04
N ARG A 48 3.67 5.66 -11.26
CA ARG A 48 3.65 5.42 -9.82
C ARG A 48 3.81 6.77 -9.17
N ASN A 49 2.71 7.31 -8.67
CA ASN A 49 2.66 8.58 -7.96
C ASN A 49 2.89 8.30 -6.47
N GLY A 50 3.86 9.01 -5.89
CA GLY A 50 4.20 8.90 -4.48
C GLY A 50 5.01 7.65 -4.12
N GLU A 51 6.05 7.85 -3.31
CA GLU A 51 6.80 6.78 -2.64
C GLU A 51 6.58 6.76 -1.11
N SER A 52 5.83 7.75 -0.61
CA SER A 52 5.51 7.97 0.80
C SER A 52 4.09 8.52 0.94
N MET A 53 3.50 8.39 2.13
CA MET A 53 2.17 8.92 2.48
C MET A 53 1.96 10.38 2.07
N GLU A 54 2.98 11.22 2.22
CA GLU A 54 2.96 12.64 1.86
C GLU A 54 2.59 12.90 0.39
N ASN A 55 2.86 11.95 -0.51
CA ASN A 55 2.67 12.12 -1.95
C ASN A 55 1.59 11.19 -2.53
N MET A 56 0.87 10.45 -1.70
CA MET A 56 -0.16 9.52 -2.17
C MET A 56 -1.43 10.26 -2.64
N PRO A 57 -1.88 10.07 -3.88
CA PRO A 57 -3.03 10.78 -4.43
C PRO A 57 -4.37 10.34 -3.81
N TYR A 58 -4.40 9.15 -3.22
CA TYR A 58 -5.60 8.60 -2.58
C TYR A 58 -5.30 8.09 -1.18
N LEU A 59 -6.29 8.11 -0.30
CA LEU A 59 -6.24 7.47 1.02
C LEU A 59 -7.29 6.36 1.10
N LEU A 60 -6.91 5.26 1.76
CA LEU A 60 -7.78 4.21 2.23
C LEU A 60 -8.18 4.50 3.66
N VAL A 61 -9.47 4.60 3.93
CA VAL A 61 -10.03 4.95 5.23
C VAL A 61 -11.01 3.88 5.69
N LYS A 62 -11.01 3.57 6.99
CA LYS A 62 -12.00 2.70 7.62
C LYS A 62 -12.46 3.32 8.92
N ASP A 63 -13.77 3.44 9.10
CA ASP A 63 -14.38 3.96 10.33
C ASP A 63 -13.73 5.29 10.79
N GLY A 64 -13.48 6.20 9.83
CA GLY A 64 -12.84 7.49 10.06
C GLY A 64 -11.34 7.46 10.33
N THR A 65 -10.67 6.32 10.12
CA THR A 65 -9.23 6.14 10.36
C THR A 65 -8.49 5.91 9.05
N VAL A 66 -7.45 6.70 8.77
CA VAL A 66 -6.59 6.51 7.60
C VAL A 66 -5.73 5.27 7.81
N ILE A 67 -5.92 4.25 6.97
CA ILE A 67 -5.17 2.99 7.05
C ILE A 67 -3.95 3.02 6.14
N ALA A 68 -4.07 3.62 4.97
CA ALA A 68 -3.00 3.63 3.97
C ALA A 68 -3.20 4.74 2.95
N GLY A 69 -2.14 5.10 2.25
CA GLY A 69 -2.20 5.81 0.98
C GLY A 69 -2.22 4.81 -0.19
N MET A 70 -2.86 5.19 -1.29
CA MET A 70 -3.04 4.35 -2.46
C MET A 70 -2.76 5.09 -3.78
N ASP A 71 -2.39 4.31 -4.80
CA ASP A 71 -2.33 4.77 -6.18
C ASP A 71 -3.00 3.75 -7.11
N PHE A 72 -3.57 4.25 -8.21
CA PHE A 72 -4.38 3.48 -9.14
C PHE A 72 -3.81 3.50 -10.55
N TYR A 73 -4.15 2.47 -11.30
CA TYR A 73 -3.86 2.34 -12.72
C TYR A 73 -5.13 1.89 -13.45
N GLY A 74 -5.48 2.63 -14.50
CA GLY A 74 -6.55 2.27 -15.42
C GLY A 74 -6.05 1.35 -16.53
N SER A 75 -5.49 1.94 -17.58
CA SER A 75 -4.99 1.22 -18.75
C SER A 75 -3.75 1.89 -19.35
N MET A 76 -3.06 1.22 -20.28
CA MET A 76 -1.95 1.85 -21.02
C MET A 76 -2.41 2.83 -22.10
N LYS A 77 -3.62 2.69 -22.65
CA LYS A 77 -4.02 3.29 -23.93
C LYS A 77 -5.15 4.31 -23.82
N GLU A 78 -6.03 4.13 -22.84
CA GLU A 78 -7.20 4.95 -22.61
C GLU A 78 -7.35 5.29 -21.13
N ASP A 79 -7.90 6.47 -20.88
CA ASP A 79 -8.23 6.88 -19.52
C ASP A 79 -9.39 6.00 -19.03
N MET A 80 -9.48 5.79 -17.73
CA MET A 80 -10.43 4.84 -17.14
C MET A 80 -11.09 5.44 -15.91
N ASP A 81 -12.33 5.06 -15.66
CA ASP A 81 -13.00 5.40 -14.41
C ASP A 81 -12.24 4.78 -13.21
N ILE A 82 -12.15 5.50 -12.10
CA ILE A 82 -11.52 5.00 -10.88
C ILE A 82 -12.18 3.71 -10.39
N GLU A 83 -13.49 3.53 -10.58
CA GLU A 83 -14.22 2.32 -10.16
C GLU A 83 -13.71 1.07 -10.91
N ASP A 84 -13.37 1.25 -12.20
CA ASP A 84 -12.83 0.21 -13.09
C ASP A 84 -11.30 0.04 -12.97
N SER A 85 -10.64 0.93 -12.22
CA SER A 85 -9.19 0.92 -12.05
C SER A 85 -8.67 -0.12 -11.03
N LYS A 86 -7.37 -0.39 -11.12
CA LYS A 86 -6.65 -1.34 -10.26
C LYS A 86 -5.71 -0.62 -9.31
N VAL A 87 -5.66 -1.09 -8.06
CA VAL A 87 -4.66 -0.63 -7.09
C VAL A 87 -3.28 -1.11 -7.52
N ILE A 88 -2.31 -0.20 -7.58
CA ILE A 88 -0.93 -0.50 -7.97
C ILE A 88 0.09 -0.17 -6.89
N HIS A 89 -0.29 0.63 -5.91
CA HIS A 89 0.57 1.01 -4.81
C HIS A 89 -0.28 1.16 -3.55
N ILE A 90 0.20 0.62 -2.44
CA ILE A 90 -0.29 0.84 -1.08
C ILE A 90 0.92 1.21 -0.23
N CYS A 91 0.80 2.26 0.57
CA CYS A 91 1.82 2.68 1.52
C CYS A 91 1.18 2.93 2.87
N MET A 92 1.82 2.47 3.94
CA MET A 92 1.47 2.72 5.32
C MET A 92 2.71 3.20 6.06
N ASP A 93 2.59 4.33 6.73
CA ASP A 93 3.62 4.84 7.63
C ASP A 93 3.31 4.48 9.09
N GLU A 94 4.16 4.95 10.00
CA GLU A 94 4.03 4.70 11.44
C GLU A 94 2.71 5.22 12.02
N ASN A 95 2.19 6.33 11.52
CA ASN A 95 0.92 6.91 12.00
C ASN A 95 -0.28 6.06 11.58
N CYS A 96 -0.27 5.56 10.34
CA CYS A 96 -1.27 4.61 9.85
C CYS A 96 -1.27 3.34 10.71
N VAL A 97 -0.08 2.81 11.02
CA VAL A 97 0.07 1.61 11.85
C VAL A 97 -0.38 1.85 13.28
N ALA A 98 0.01 2.97 13.89
CA ALA A 98 -0.37 3.33 15.25
C ALA A 98 -1.90 3.49 15.38
N SER A 99 -2.51 4.22 14.46
CA SER A 99 -3.96 4.46 14.47
C SER A 99 -4.75 3.19 14.21
N SER A 100 -4.30 2.34 13.29
CA SER A 100 -4.95 1.05 13.02
C SER A 100 -4.92 0.14 14.25
N LYS A 101 -3.81 0.13 15.01
CA LYS A 101 -3.71 -0.59 16.28
C LYS A 101 -4.65 -0.01 17.34
N GLU A 102 -4.69 1.31 17.50
CA GLU A 102 -5.58 1.98 18.47
C GLU A 102 -7.06 1.64 18.22
N LYS A 103 -7.44 1.57 16.95
CA LYS A 103 -8.81 1.30 16.52
C LYS A 103 -9.13 -0.18 16.34
N PHE A 104 -8.20 -1.08 16.67
CA PHE A 104 -8.35 -2.54 16.53
C PHE A 104 -8.73 -2.96 15.10
N ILE A 105 -8.18 -2.26 14.10
CA ILE A 105 -8.37 -2.57 12.68
C ILE A 105 -7.43 -3.70 12.29
N ASP A 106 -7.98 -4.84 11.87
CA ASP A 106 -7.22 -5.96 11.34
C ASP A 106 -6.62 -5.61 9.96
N ILE A 107 -5.30 -5.73 9.83
CA ILE A 107 -4.60 -5.56 8.54
C ILE A 107 -4.00 -6.89 8.14
N LYS A 108 -4.72 -7.62 7.29
CA LYS A 108 -4.33 -8.98 6.89
C LYS A 108 -3.63 -8.97 5.54
N PHE A 109 -2.55 -9.74 5.46
CA PHE A 109 -1.89 -10.05 4.20
C PHE A 109 -1.64 -11.56 4.13
N GLU A 110 -2.23 -12.20 3.12
CA GLU A 110 -2.37 -13.66 3.08
C GLU A 110 -3.05 -14.13 4.39
N SER A 111 -2.47 -15.10 5.10
CA SER A 111 -2.99 -15.59 6.40
C SER A 111 -2.42 -14.86 7.63
N MET A 112 -1.59 -13.83 7.44
CA MET A 112 -0.91 -13.11 8.52
C MET A 112 -1.62 -11.79 8.85
N ASN A 113 -1.79 -11.47 10.14
CA ASN A 113 -2.11 -10.11 10.56
C ASN A 113 -0.80 -9.31 10.71
N LEU A 114 -0.67 -8.23 9.94
CA LEU A 114 0.54 -7.41 9.90
C LEU A 114 0.79 -6.62 11.19
N LEU A 115 -0.24 -6.43 12.03
CA LEU A 115 -0.11 -5.74 13.32
C LEU A 115 0.36 -6.66 14.47
N ASP A 116 0.37 -7.97 14.24
CA ASP A 116 0.92 -8.95 15.17
C ASP A 116 2.45 -8.91 15.18
N LYS A 117 3.05 -9.78 16.02
CA LYS A 117 4.50 -9.90 16.08
C LYS A 117 5.00 -10.68 14.87
N LEU A 118 5.86 -10.08 14.06
CA LEU A 118 6.38 -10.61 12.80
C LEU A 118 7.58 -11.53 13.04
N GLU A 119 7.32 -12.64 13.71
CA GLU A 119 8.32 -13.67 13.98
C GLU A 119 8.81 -14.30 12.67
N LEU A 120 10.14 -14.42 12.51
CA LEU A 120 10.76 -14.88 11.26
C LEU A 120 10.20 -16.23 10.78
N GLU A 121 10.00 -17.18 11.70
CA GLU A 121 9.50 -18.51 11.34
C GLU A 121 8.04 -18.45 10.84
N ALA A 122 7.19 -17.61 11.43
CA ALA A 122 5.82 -17.38 10.95
C ALA A 122 5.82 -16.68 9.58
N VAL A 123 6.71 -15.70 9.38
CA VAL A 123 6.87 -15.00 8.09
C VAL A 123 7.34 -15.97 7.00
N LYS A 124 8.30 -16.84 7.31
CA LYS A 124 8.76 -17.90 6.39
C LYS A 124 7.66 -18.91 6.09
N GLU A 125 6.84 -19.27 7.07
CA GLU A 125 5.72 -20.21 6.88
C GLU A 125 4.71 -19.66 5.87
N VAL A 126 4.36 -18.37 5.99
CA VAL A 126 3.38 -17.72 5.11
C VAL A 126 3.94 -17.43 3.71
N PHE A 127 5.15 -16.86 3.61
CA PHE A 127 5.66 -16.37 2.34
C PHE A 127 6.64 -17.33 1.64
N GLY A 128 7.32 -18.20 2.39
CA GLY A 128 8.23 -19.21 1.85
C GLY A 128 9.21 -18.66 0.81
N LYS A 129 9.15 -19.21 -0.40
CA LYS A 129 10.03 -18.82 -1.52
C LYS A 129 9.78 -17.39 -2.06
N LYS A 130 8.66 -16.75 -1.70
CA LYS A 130 8.37 -15.36 -2.06
C LYS A 130 9.20 -14.38 -1.23
N LEU A 131 9.69 -14.81 -0.07
CA LEU A 131 10.54 -14.00 0.80
C LEU A 131 11.94 -13.91 0.19
N TRP A 132 12.31 -12.73 -0.32
CA TRP A 132 13.56 -12.50 -1.03
C TRP A 132 14.55 -11.63 -0.23
N LEU A 133 14.05 -10.91 0.78
CA LEU A 133 14.88 -10.16 1.72
C LEU A 133 14.48 -10.53 3.14
N ILE A 134 15.47 -11.00 3.90
CA ILE A 134 15.38 -11.33 5.31
C ILE A 134 16.44 -10.47 6.00
N PRO A 135 16.13 -9.81 7.13
CA PRO A 135 17.13 -8.99 7.81
C PRO A 135 18.30 -9.88 8.24
N SER A 136 19.51 -9.52 7.81
CA SER A 136 20.74 -10.15 8.31
C SER A 136 20.87 -9.80 9.79
N GLY A 137 20.96 -10.81 10.66
CA GLY A 137 20.87 -10.61 12.11
C GLY A 137 21.83 -9.55 12.66
N TYR A 138 21.35 -8.83 13.70
CA TYR A 138 21.94 -8.02 14.79
C TYR A 138 23.42 -7.58 14.80
N ASN A 139 24.18 -7.64 13.71
CA ASN A 139 25.63 -7.34 13.70
C ASN A 139 25.99 -6.04 12.97
N ASP A 140 25.03 -5.16 12.71
CA ASP A 140 25.32 -3.79 12.27
C ASP A 140 24.35 -2.83 12.94
N ASP A 141 24.83 -1.63 13.27
CA ASP A 141 24.17 -0.47 13.91
C ASP A 141 22.96 0.08 13.09
N THR A 142 22.19 -0.81 12.46
CA THR A 142 21.12 -0.50 11.52
C THR A 142 19.77 -0.78 12.17
N THR A 143 18.97 0.28 12.29
CA THR A 143 17.60 0.31 12.81
C THR A 143 16.55 -0.21 11.82
N ASP A 144 16.96 -0.78 10.69
CA ASP A 144 16.08 -1.09 9.56
C ASP A 144 15.87 -2.59 9.42
N PHE A 145 14.99 -3.16 10.27
CA PHE A 145 14.53 -4.53 10.08
C PHE A 145 13.46 -4.58 9.00
N VAL A 146 13.74 -5.30 7.90
CA VAL A 146 12.84 -5.34 6.74
C VAL A 146 12.67 -6.76 6.20
N TYR A 147 11.42 -7.17 5.99
CA TYR A 147 11.08 -8.30 5.14
C TYR A 147 10.73 -7.81 3.75
N GLY A 148 11.35 -8.38 2.72
CA GLY A 148 10.98 -8.16 1.32
C GLY A 148 10.32 -9.41 0.77
N ILE A 149 9.08 -9.25 0.27
CA ILE A 149 8.32 -10.32 -0.38
C ILE A 149 8.11 -9.94 -1.84
N ALA A 150 8.22 -10.90 -2.76
CA ALA A 150 7.98 -10.65 -4.16
C ALA A 150 7.30 -11.84 -4.86
N TRP A 151 6.32 -11.50 -5.70
CA TRP A 151 5.69 -12.39 -6.66
C TRP A 151 6.26 -12.02 -8.02
N ARG A 152 7.35 -12.69 -8.39
CA ARG A 152 8.04 -12.48 -9.67
C ARG A 152 7.82 -13.67 -10.57
N THR A 153 7.99 -13.45 -11.86
CA THR A 153 8.18 -14.53 -12.82
C THR A 153 9.67 -14.63 -13.14
N ASN A 154 10.13 -15.73 -13.74
CA ASN A 154 11.56 -15.88 -14.12
C ASN A 154 11.98 -14.95 -15.29
N SER A 155 11.14 -13.98 -15.65
CA SER A 155 11.38 -13.03 -16.73
C SER A 155 10.88 -11.67 -16.30
N ASP A 156 11.78 -10.70 -16.25
CA ASP A 156 11.44 -9.33 -15.90
C ASP A 156 10.47 -8.75 -16.94
N SER A 157 9.25 -8.45 -16.51
CA SER A 157 8.24 -7.67 -17.25
C SER A 157 7.83 -8.17 -18.65
N LEU A 158 8.19 -9.40 -19.04
CA LEU A 158 8.02 -9.85 -20.43
C LEU A 158 6.58 -10.28 -20.74
N PHE A 159 5.82 -10.73 -19.72
CA PHE A 159 4.43 -11.18 -19.89
C PHE A 159 3.53 -10.97 -18.66
N TRP A 160 4.12 -10.76 -17.49
CA TRP A 160 3.40 -10.83 -16.21
C TRP A 160 3.72 -9.63 -15.32
N ASN A 161 2.72 -9.19 -14.57
CA ASN A 161 2.92 -8.21 -13.52
C ASN A 161 3.73 -8.84 -12.39
N GLU A 162 4.59 -8.04 -11.80
CA GLU A 162 5.33 -8.41 -10.61
C GLU A 162 4.79 -7.61 -9.44
N TYR A 163 4.82 -8.21 -8.26
CA TYR A 163 4.40 -7.56 -7.02
C TYR A 163 5.55 -7.60 -6.03
N TYR A 164 5.78 -6.46 -5.38
CA TYR A 164 6.84 -6.25 -4.42
C TYR A 164 6.22 -5.71 -3.15
N CYS A 165 6.56 -6.32 -2.03
CA CYS A 165 6.12 -5.90 -0.72
C CYS A 165 7.31 -5.74 0.21
N TYR A 166 7.27 -4.70 1.03
CA TYR A 166 8.22 -4.45 2.10
C TYR A 166 7.47 -4.25 3.39
N ILE A 167 7.86 -5.00 4.42
CA ILE A 167 7.36 -4.86 5.79
C ILE A 167 8.54 -4.41 6.64
N ARG A 168 8.54 -3.15 7.07
CA ARG A 168 9.56 -2.61 7.99
C ARG A 168 9.05 -2.75 9.42
N PHE A 169 9.91 -3.16 10.33
CA PHE A 169 9.54 -3.46 11.72
C PHE A 169 10.60 -3.04 12.73
N ASP A 170 10.20 -2.92 13.99
CA ASP A 170 11.08 -2.53 15.10
C ASP A 170 11.80 -3.74 15.74
N GLU A 171 12.64 -3.46 16.73
CA GLU A 171 13.35 -4.49 17.52
C GLU A 171 12.40 -5.47 18.26
N ASN A 172 11.15 -5.06 18.50
CA ASN A 172 10.10 -5.90 19.10
C ASN A 172 9.36 -6.74 18.07
N LYS A 173 9.80 -6.70 16.79
CA LYS A 173 9.19 -7.37 15.64
C LYS A 173 7.76 -6.87 15.37
N LYS A 174 7.49 -5.61 15.66
CA LYS A 174 6.23 -4.95 15.33
C LYS A 174 6.40 -4.12 14.09
N MET A 175 5.46 -4.25 13.15
CA MET A 175 5.44 -3.43 11.95
C MET A 175 5.44 -1.94 12.31
N ARG A 176 6.19 -1.18 11.54
CA ARG A 176 6.26 0.29 11.54
C ARG A 176 5.75 0.85 10.22
N GLU A 177 6.13 0.22 9.12
CA GLU A 177 5.73 0.65 7.78
C GLU A 177 5.45 -0.55 6.88
N PHE A 178 4.57 -0.36 5.92
CA PHE A 178 4.22 -1.35 4.91
C PHE A 178 4.13 -0.70 3.55
N THR A 179 4.73 -1.32 2.54
CA THR A 179 4.56 -0.91 1.15
C THR A 179 4.27 -2.12 0.30
N LEU A 180 3.26 -2.03 -0.57
CA LEU A 180 2.98 -2.98 -1.64
C LEU A 180 2.97 -2.21 -2.95
N SER A 181 3.76 -2.61 -3.92
CA SER A 181 3.73 -2.04 -5.26
C SER A 181 3.75 -3.12 -6.33
N THR A 182 3.22 -2.78 -7.50
CA THR A 182 3.34 -3.63 -8.68
C THR A 182 4.26 -3.01 -9.72
N SER A 183 4.88 -3.84 -10.54
CA SER A 183 5.41 -3.44 -11.83
C SER A 183 4.53 -4.08 -12.90
N ILE A 184 3.85 -3.26 -13.70
CA ILE A 184 2.96 -3.75 -14.75
C ILE A 184 3.77 -4.17 -15.97
N ALA A 185 3.50 -5.36 -16.49
CA ALA A 185 4.07 -5.83 -17.75
C ALA A 185 3.74 -4.84 -18.88
N ARG A 186 4.76 -4.45 -19.63
CA ARG A 186 4.60 -3.47 -20.71
C ARG A 186 4.80 -4.17 -22.04
N ASP A 187 3.86 -3.99 -22.96
CA ASP A 187 4.13 -4.26 -24.36
C ASP A 187 5.35 -3.42 -24.77
N LYS A 188 6.34 -4.03 -25.46
CA LYS A 188 7.42 -3.26 -26.08
C LYS A 188 6.79 -2.25 -27.04
N LYS A 189 7.15 -0.97 -26.86
CA LYS A 189 6.84 0.10 -27.80
C LYS A 189 7.34 -0.22 -29.20
#